data_AF-A0A0P9MPY8-F1
#
_entry.id   AF-A0A0P9MPY8-F1
#
_cell.length_a   1.000
_cell.length_b   1.000
_cell.length_c   1.000
_cell.angle_alpha   90.00
_cell.angle_beta   90.00
_cell.angle_gamma   90.00
#
_symmetry.space_group_name_H-M   'P 1'
#
loop_
_entity.id
_entity.type
_entity.pdbx_description
1 polymer ?
#
loop_
_entity_poly.entity_id
_entity_poly.type
_entity_poly.pdbx_seq_one_letter_code
_entity_poly.pdbx_strand_id
1 'polypeptide(L)'
;MLWQFNEGHPNLLPSRVDQDPSRPVPKGWVRKPYFSREGANIEMRTPGDQVISVDGPYTDAPYILQAYSPLPRFGDSYTLIGSWVIGDLASGIGIREDDSLITKDTSRFLPHVVID
;
A
#
# COMPACT_ATOMS: atom_id res chain seq x y z
N MET A 1 10.09 10.13 5.93
CA MET A 1 9.95 10.88 7.21
C MET A 1 8.59 11.57 7.30
N LEU A 2 7.53 10.83 7.61
CA LEU A 2 6.20 11.39 7.93
C LEU A 2 5.72 10.79 9.25
N TRP A 3 5.77 9.46 9.35
CA TRP A 3 5.49 8.71 10.57
C TRP A 3 6.39 9.12 11.73
N GLN A 4 7.72 9.17 11.55
CA GLN A 4 8.68 9.54 12.60
C GLN A 4 8.42 10.93 13.23
N PHE A 5 7.81 11.85 12.47
CA PHE A 5 7.49 13.19 12.96
C PHE A 5 6.10 13.28 13.61
N ASN A 6 5.27 12.26 13.42
CA ASN A 6 3.86 12.25 13.83
C ASN A 6 3.50 10.86 14.38
N GLU A 7 4.37 10.29 15.22
CA GLU A 7 4.17 8.95 15.77
C GLU A 7 2.85 8.90 16.56
N GLY A 8 2.05 7.86 16.35
CA GLY A 8 0.73 7.70 16.96
C GLY A 8 -0.42 8.39 16.23
N HIS A 9 -0.16 9.13 15.13
CA HIS A 9 -1.25 9.70 14.32
C HIS A 9 -2.14 8.57 13.73
N PRO A 10 -3.48 8.66 13.85
CA PRO A 10 -4.40 7.55 13.55
C PRO A 10 -4.38 7.11 12.07
N ASN A 11 -4.01 8.01 11.15
CA ASN A 11 -3.96 7.73 9.72
C ASN A 11 -2.56 7.34 9.22
N LEU A 12 -1.56 7.15 10.09
CA LEU A 12 -0.19 6.83 9.69
C LEU A 12 0.21 5.41 10.13
N LEU A 13 0.84 4.68 9.21
CA LEU A 13 1.45 3.39 9.49
C LEU A 13 2.94 3.54 9.82
N PRO A 14 3.47 2.79 10.80
CA PRO A 14 4.91 2.71 11.04
C PRO A 14 5.68 2.44 9.75
N SER A 15 6.67 3.29 9.47
CA SER A 15 7.42 3.23 8.22
C SER A 15 8.88 3.64 8.45
N ARG A 16 9.83 2.93 7.83
CA ARG A 16 11.26 3.21 7.90
C ARG A 16 11.96 2.88 6.59
N VAL A 17 13.15 3.43 6.38
CA VAL A 17 14.05 2.98 5.30
C VAL A 17 14.46 1.55 5.55
N ASP A 18 14.48 0.73 4.51
CA ASP A 18 15.05 -0.61 4.58
C ASP A 18 16.57 -0.54 4.43
N GLN A 19 17.27 -0.75 5.54
CA GLN A 19 18.74 -0.64 5.61
C GLN A 19 19.45 -1.88 5.04
N ASP A 20 18.75 -3.00 4.93
CA ASP A 20 19.31 -4.26 4.42
C ASP A 20 18.24 -5.00 3.59
N PRO A 21 17.96 -4.52 2.36
CA PRO A 21 16.93 -5.10 1.50
C PRO A 21 17.25 -6.53 1.05
N SER A 22 18.48 -7.02 1.28
CA SER A 22 18.85 -8.42 1.03
C SER A 22 18.21 -9.40 2.03
N ARG A 23 17.78 -8.90 3.21
CA ARG A 23 17.09 -9.73 4.20
C ARG A 23 15.63 -9.96 3.82
N PRO A 24 15.03 -11.08 4.25
CA PRO A 24 13.61 -11.29 4.10
C PRO A 24 12.79 -10.17 4.76
N VAL A 25 11.65 -9.82 4.16
CA VAL A 25 10.69 -8.89 4.78
C VAL A 25 10.26 -9.44 6.15
N PRO A 26 10.28 -8.64 7.23
CA PRO A 26 9.81 -9.09 8.53
C PRO A 26 8.30 -9.40 8.51
N LYS A 27 7.84 -10.33 9.37
CA LYS A 27 6.40 -10.63 9.49
C LYS A 27 5.62 -9.36 9.86
N GLY A 28 4.51 -9.12 9.17
CA GLY A 28 3.68 -7.94 9.36
C GLY A 28 4.26 -6.67 8.71
N TRP A 29 5.09 -6.80 7.68
CA TRP A 29 5.67 -5.65 6.96
C TRP A 29 5.55 -5.81 5.44
N VAL A 30 5.64 -4.67 4.76
CA VAL A 30 5.62 -4.51 3.31
C VAL A 30 6.84 -3.70 2.88
N ARG A 31 7.63 -4.25 1.96
CA ARG A 31 8.75 -3.60 1.28
C ARG A 31 8.29 -2.96 -0.01
N LYS A 32 8.70 -1.70 -0.23
CA LYS A 32 8.29 -0.89 -1.39
C LYS A 32 9.46 -0.03 -1.89
N PRO A 33 9.81 -0.05 -3.19
CA PRO A 33 10.79 0.88 -3.74
C PRO A 33 10.27 2.33 -3.70
N TYR A 34 11.16 3.30 -3.49
CA TYR A 34 10.79 4.72 -3.32
C TYR A 34 9.98 5.29 -4.48
N PHE A 35 10.36 4.95 -5.71
CA PHE A 35 9.77 5.52 -6.92
C PHE A 35 8.84 4.55 -7.65
N SER A 36 8.53 3.42 -7.01
CA SER A 36 7.60 2.44 -7.57
C SER A 36 6.19 3.00 -7.68
N ARG A 37 5.44 2.47 -8.64
CA ARG A 37 4.04 2.80 -8.89
C ARG A 37 3.25 1.52 -9.10
N GLU A 38 1.92 1.64 -9.06
CA GLU A 38 1.02 0.61 -9.61
C GLU A 38 1.20 -0.80 -9.00
N GLY A 39 1.64 -0.88 -7.74
CA GLY A 39 1.85 -2.16 -7.04
C GLY A 39 3.07 -2.96 -7.51
N ALA A 40 3.93 -2.40 -8.36
CA ALA A 40 5.13 -3.05 -8.86
C ALA A 40 6.22 -3.18 -7.78
N ASN A 41 6.97 -4.29 -7.82
CA ASN A 41 8.08 -4.58 -6.90
C ASN A 41 7.70 -4.58 -5.41
N ILE A 42 6.42 -4.75 -5.10
CA ILE A 42 5.95 -4.89 -3.72
C ILE A 42 6.27 -6.30 -3.25
N GLU A 43 6.92 -6.40 -2.10
CA GLU A 43 7.12 -7.66 -1.38
C GLU A 43 6.52 -7.49 0.02
N MET A 44 5.69 -8.43 0.46
CA MET A 44 5.11 -8.40 1.80
C MET A 44 5.16 -9.76 2.46
N ARG A 45 5.26 -9.72 3.79
CA ARG A 45 5.11 -10.90 4.64
C ARG A 45 4.01 -10.63 5.64
N THR A 46 2.91 -11.36 5.55
CA THR A 46 1.76 -11.19 6.44
C THR A 46 2.11 -11.60 7.88
N PRO A 47 1.32 -11.20 8.88
CA PRO A 47 1.49 -11.70 10.26
C PRO A 47 1.39 -13.24 10.35
N GLY A 48 0.59 -13.85 9.47
CA GLY A 48 0.45 -15.30 9.32
C GLY A 48 1.58 -15.98 8.52
N ASP A 49 2.67 -15.27 8.26
CA ASP A 49 3.87 -15.78 7.58
C ASP A 49 3.73 -16.07 6.08
N GLN A 50 2.66 -15.60 5.45
CA GLN A 50 2.52 -15.70 4.00
C GLN A 50 3.40 -14.64 3.33
N VAL A 51 4.25 -15.05 2.38
CA VAL A 51 5.07 -14.15 1.56
C VAL A 51 4.39 -13.96 0.20
N ILE A 52 4.29 -12.70 -0.22
CA ILE A 52 3.70 -12.31 -1.51
C ILE A 52 4.65 -11.31 -2.15
N SER A 53 4.96 -11.53 -3.43
CA SER A 53 5.81 -10.63 -4.22
C SER A 53 5.19 -10.37 -5.59
N VAL A 54 5.36 -9.14 -6.08
CA VAL A 54 4.98 -8.72 -7.43
C VAL A 54 6.25 -8.23 -8.13
N ASP A 55 6.50 -8.73 -9.34
CA ASP A 55 7.64 -8.30 -10.14
C ASP A 55 7.47 -6.86 -10.65
N GLY A 56 8.56 -6.27 -11.18
CA GLY A 56 8.51 -4.96 -11.79
C GLY A 56 9.89 -4.38 -12.08
N PRO A 57 9.94 -3.20 -12.73
CA PRO A 57 11.19 -2.62 -13.22
C PRO A 57 11.97 -1.81 -12.16
N TYR A 58 11.43 -1.59 -10.96
CA TYR A 58 11.99 -0.66 -9.98
C TYR A 58 13.06 -1.33 -9.11
N THR A 59 14.31 -1.34 -9.61
CA THR A 59 15.45 -2.02 -8.96
C THR A 59 16.63 -1.09 -8.64
N ASP A 60 16.52 0.19 -9.00
CA ASP A 60 17.59 1.19 -8.96
C ASP A 60 17.44 2.22 -7.83
N ALA A 61 16.48 2.02 -6.93
CA ALA A 61 16.16 2.92 -5.83
C ALA A 61 16.14 2.21 -4.46
N PRO A 62 16.37 2.94 -3.36
CA PRO A 62 16.16 2.41 -2.02
C PRO A 62 14.71 1.94 -1.78
N TYR A 63 14.56 1.13 -0.74
CA TYR A 63 13.27 0.61 -0.31
C TYR A 63 12.86 1.20 1.04
N ILE A 64 11.56 1.27 1.28
CA ILE A 64 11.00 1.40 2.63
C ILE A 64 10.43 0.07 3.10
N LEU A 65 10.36 -0.09 4.41
CA LEU A 65 9.46 -1.02 5.08
C LEU A 65 8.31 -0.22 5.72
N GLN A 66 7.07 -0.63 5.47
CA GLN A 66 5.87 -0.11 6.11
C GLN A 66 5.09 -1.24 6.79
N ALA A 67 4.51 -0.97 7.96
CA ALA A 67 3.69 -1.93 8.68
C ALA A 67 2.54 -2.43 7.79
N TYR A 68 2.29 -3.73 7.83
CA TYR A 68 1.21 -4.37 7.11
C TYR A 68 -0.15 -3.92 7.67
N SER A 69 -1.01 -3.45 6.77
CA SER A 69 -2.41 -3.15 7.06
C SER A 69 -3.22 -3.68 5.87
N PRO A 70 -3.97 -4.78 6.03
CA PRO A 70 -4.69 -5.37 4.92
C PRO A 70 -5.83 -4.45 4.48
N LEU A 71 -6.07 -4.41 3.17
CA LEU A 71 -7.31 -3.83 2.66
C LEU A 71 -8.51 -4.64 3.15
N PRO A 72 -9.65 -3.99 3.46
CA PRO A 72 -10.88 -4.72 3.72
C PRO A 72 -11.26 -5.57 2.50
N ARG A 73 -11.75 -6.79 2.76
CA ARG A 73 -12.21 -7.71 1.72
C ARG A 73 -13.73 -7.74 1.69
N PHE A 74 -14.31 -7.43 0.54
CA PHE A 74 -15.74 -7.54 0.26
C PHE A 74 -15.95 -8.61 -0.81
N GLY A 75 -16.59 -9.73 -0.44
CA GLY A 75 -16.64 -10.90 -1.30
C GLY A 75 -15.23 -11.40 -1.63
N ASP A 76 -14.87 -11.39 -2.91
CA ASP A 76 -13.54 -11.80 -3.40
C ASP A 76 -12.61 -10.63 -3.73
N SER A 77 -13.03 -9.39 -3.47
CA SER A 77 -12.27 -8.20 -3.78
C SER A 77 -11.65 -7.57 -2.54
N TYR A 78 -10.41 -7.09 -2.67
CA TYR A 78 -9.73 -6.20 -1.74
C TYR A 78 -9.94 -4.75 -2.16
N THR A 79 -10.54 -3.95 -1.28
CA THR A 79 -11.08 -2.64 -1.63
C THR A 79 -10.22 -1.50 -1.07
N LEU A 80 -9.78 -0.61 -1.96
CA LEU A 80 -8.98 0.57 -1.67
C LEU A 80 -9.83 1.84 -1.90
N ILE A 81 -9.74 2.81 -0.99
CA ILE A 81 -10.23 4.17 -1.18
C ILE A 81 -9.08 5.08 -1.58
N GLY A 82 -9.23 5.81 -2.68
CA GLY A 82 -8.38 6.94 -3.04
C GLY A 82 -9.09 8.26 -2.74
N SER A 83 -8.42 9.21 -2.12
CA SER A 83 -8.91 10.58 -1.91
C SER A 83 -8.17 11.54 -2.81
N TRP A 84 -8.90 12.36 -3.56
CA TRP A 84 -8.37 13.38 -4.45
C TRP A 84 -8.27 14.71 -3.71
N VAL A 85 -7.09 15.36 -3.82
CA VAL A 85 -6.85 16.68 -3.27
C VAL A 85 -6.62 17.66 -4.43
N ILE A 86 -7.36 18.77 -4.45
CA ILE A 86 -7.19 19.87 -5.42
C ILE A 86 -6.68 21.08 -4.63
N GLY A 87 -5.46 21.51 -4.92
CA GLY A 87 -4.76 22.46 -4.05
C GLY A 87 -4.49 21.81 -2.69
N ASP A 88 -5.13 22.33 -1.63
CA ASP A 88 -5.07 21.85 -0.26
C ASP A 88 -6.39 21.25 0.25
N LEU A 89 -7.39 21.09 -0.62
CA LEU A 89 -8.73 20.62 -0.26
C LEU A 89 -9.03 19.21 -0.80
N ALA A 90 -9.49 18.32 0.10
CA ALA A 90 -10.07 17.04 -0.31
C ALA A 90 -11.35 17.29 -1.11
N SER A 91 -11.39 16.81 -2.35
CA SER A 91 -12.37 17.22 -3.37
C SER A 91 -13.10 16.06 -4.03
N GLY A 92 -12.76 14.81 -3.70
CA GLY A 92 -13.44 13.64 -4.24
C GLY A 92 -12.82 12.34 -3.77
N ILE A 93 -13.53 11.23 -3.95
CA ILE A 93 -13.01 9.89 -3.69
C ILE A 93 -13.17 8.98 -4.91
N GLY A 94 -12.39 7.91 -4.94
CA GLY A 94 -12.55 6.79 -5.85
C GLY A 94 -12.41 5.48 -5.10
N ILE A 95 -13.04 4.42 -5.62
CA ILE A 95 -12.91 3.07 -5.08
C ILE A 95 -12.23 2.19 -6.13
N ARG A 96 -11.21 1.45 -5.70
CA ARG A 96 -10.53 0.45 -6.54
C ARG A 96 -10.62 -0.92 -5.89
N GLU A 97 -10.77 -1.94 -6.72
CA GLU A 97 -10.79 -3.33 -6.28
C GLU A 97 -9.89 -4.23 -7.11
N ASP A 98 -9.17 -5.09 -6.39
CA ASP A 98 -8.32 -6.15 -6.94
C ASP A 98 -8.71 -7.50 -6.29
N ASP A 99 -8.49 -8.60 -6.99
CA ASP A 99 -8.67 -9.96 -6.44
C ASP A 99 -7.44 -10.44 -5.64
N SER A 100 -6.40 -9.61 -5.57
CA SER A 100 -5.20 -9.84 -4.79
C SER A 100 -4.96 -8.73 -3.74
N LEU A 101 -4.06 -9.01 -2.79
CA LEU A 101 -3.72 -8.08 -1.69
C LEU A 101 -3.02 -6.79 -2.15
N ILE A 102 -2.54 -6.74 -3.40
CA ILE A 102 -1.78 -5.62 -3.95
C ILE A 102 -2.59 -5.01 -5.09
N THR A 103 -3.10 -3.79 -4.89
CA THR A 103 -3.72 -3.01 -5.96
C THR A 103 -2.70 -2.69 -7.05
N LYS A 104 -3.04 -3.01 -8.30
CA LYS A 104 -2.21 -2.86 -9.51
C LYS A 104 -2.74 -1.77 -10.42
N ASP A 105 -2.09 -1.52 -11.55
CA ASP A 105 -2.67 -0.65 -12.59
C ASP A 105 -3.97 -1.23 -13.16
N THR A 106 -4.02 -2.56 -13.31
CA THR A 106 -5.17 -3.29 -13.85
C THR A 106 -6.35 -3.41 -12.90
N SER A 107 -6.24 -2.97 -11.63
CA SER A 107 -7.35 -3.06 -10.68
C SER A 107 -8.51 -2.19 -11.14
N ARG A 108 -9.72 -2.71 -10.92
CA ARG A 108 -10.97 -2.14 -11.44
C ARG A 108 -11.29 -0.84 -10.70
N PHE A 109 -11.80 0.15 -11.43
CA PHE A 109 -12.43 1.32 -10.83
C PHE A 109 -13.91 1.03 -10.61
N LEU A 110 -14.41 1.31 -9.42
CA LEU A 110 -15.77 0.99 -9.05
C LEU A 110 -16.64 2.24 -9.03
N PRO A 111 -17.84 2.19 -9.65
CA PRO A 111 -18.83 3.22 -9.45
C PRO A 111 -19.24 3.23 -7.98
N HIS A 112 -19.39 4.41 -7.41
CA HIS A 112 -19.84 4.59 -6.04
C HIS A 112 -20.82 5.76 -5.97
N VAL A 113 -21.63 5.76 -4.92
CA VAL A 113 -22.55 6.84 -4.58
C VAL A 113 -22.47 7.05 -3.07
N VAL A 114 -22.54 8.32 -2.65
CA VAL A 114 -22.70 8.68 -1.24
C VAL A 114 -24.20 8.88 -1.02
N ILE A 115 -24.75 8.15 -0.05
CA ILE A 115 -26.18 8.19 0.32
C ILE A 115 -26.32 8.67 1.76
N ASP A 116 -27.40 9.39 2.04
CA ASP A 116 -27.77 9.90 3.36
C ASP A 116 -28.71 8.94 4.11
#